data_AF-A0A7K7W7T4-F1
#
_entry.id   AF-A0A7K7W7T4-F1
#
_cell.length_a   1.000
_cell.length_b   1.000
_cell.length_c   1.000
_cell.angle_alpha   90.00
_cell.angle_beta   90.00
_cell.angle_gamma   90.00
#
_symmetry.space_group_name_H-M   'P 1'
#
loop_
_entity.id
_entity.type
_entity.pdbx_description
1 polymer ?
#
loop_
_entity_poly.entity_id
_entity_poly.type
_entity_poly.pdbx_seq_one_letter_code
_entity_poly.pdbx_strand_id
1 'polypeptide(L)'
;AVQELVDNLLHACHVISLATFLPRLEPCIGVGSSFEGWSHRVEDAVYRVLVRLKPPPGHSFRLQLGTDGELPARHGRVRVKLQCMCKREQLLGDVLCFQHHSYEQVRRHQRPGLLQILCTDSYLDVEKTARWLQLFVRNAWDVIAEQQNCQLAVLPSSRSCQLQLTYDSGRTVNVEIVLGVQQDKLGVFVGSQEAETNLSSTTWLESCALHELLFFRCVARQAPQGSCHLTCLQLLTYLLGDSVLSPAHLKTATMHLLTLLPPSEWCREHLLQRLRDILHYLHRCLQERQLHHFLVGNEQVPRELSLPAAFQAASPLNLFQRLAREPQAQALRELTQLQDQ
;
A
#
# COMPACT_ATOMS: atom_id res chain seq x y z
N ALA A 1 -17.85 8.21 -8.21
CA ALA A 1 -18.22 6.81 -8.53
C ALA A 1 -17.40 5.82 -7.69
N VAL A 2 -16.27 5.26 -8.16
CA VAL A 2 -15.53 4.22 -7.39
C VAL A 2 -15.05 4.73 -6.02
N GLN A 3 -14.41 5.90 -5.99
CA GLN A 3 -13.90 6.49 -4.73
C GLN A 3 -15.01 6.68 -3.69
N GLU A 4 -16.10 7.33 -4.08
CA GLU A 4 -17.25 7.60 -3.21
C GLU A 4 -17.87 6.30 -2.67
N LEU A 5 -17.99 5.26 -3.52
CA LEU A 5 -18.49 3.95 -3.08
C LEU A 5 -17.56 3.33 -2.04
N VAL A 6 -16.23 3.34 -2.29
CA VAL A 6 -15.24 2.80 -1.35
C VAL A 6 -15.25 3.61 -0.03
N ASP A 7 -15.37 4.92 -0.09
CA ASP A 7 -15.49 5.79 1.08
C ASP A 7 -16.75 5.47 1.90
N ASN A 8 -17.90 5.30 1.23
CA ASN A 8 -19.16 4.91 1.87
C ASN A 8 -19.09 3.51 2.50
N LEU A 9 -18.49 2.55 1.80
CA LEU A 9 -18.28 1.19 2.30
C LEU A 9 -17.40 1.18 3.55
N LEU A 10 -16.28 1.90 3.51
CA LEU A 10 -15.37 2.01 4.66
C LEU A 10 -16.00 2.80 5.82
N HIS A 11 -16.84 3.79 5.53
CA HIS A 11 -17.62 4.49 6.54
C HIS A 11 -18.61 3.55 7.23
N ALA A 12 -19.36 2.74 6.48
CA ALA A 12 -20.24 1.73 7.05
C ALA A 12 -19.46 0.71 7.90
N CYS A 13 -18.30 0.23 7.42
CA CYS A 13 -17.39 -0.62 8.22
C CYS A 13 -16.95 0.08 9.51
N HIS A 14 -16.64 1.38 9.46
CA HIS A 14 -16.28 2.16 10.64
C HIS A 14 -17.41 2.18 11.66
N VAL A 15 -18.64 2.48 11.23
CA VAL A 15 -19.82 2.52 12.11
C VAL A 15 -20.05 1.16 12.78
N ILE A 16 -19.96 0.06 12.02
CA ILE A 16 -20.07 -1.31 12.58
C ILE A 16 -18.96 -1.56 13.62
N SER A 17 -17.73 -1.11 13.35
CA SER A 17 -16.58 -1.30 14.26
C SER A 17 -16.74 -0.57 15.59
N LEU A 18 -17.46 0.57 15.64
CA LEU A 18 -17.65 1.36 16.86
C LEU A 18 -18.41 0.60 17.96
N ALA A 19 -19.27 -0.34 17.58
CA ALA A 19 -20.01 -1.18 18.53
C ALA A 19 -19.20 -2.38 19.05
N THR A 20 -17.90 -2.46 18.74
CA THR A 20 -17.05 -3.62 19.03
C THR A 20 -15.75 -3.23 19.73
N PHE A 21 -15.08 -4.20 20.35
CA PHE A 21 -13.72 -4.04 20.89
C PHE A 21 -12.64 -4.45 19.87
N LEU A 22 -12.89 -4.16 18.59
CA LEU A 22 -12.01 -4.44 17.45
C LEU A 22 -11.39 -3.12 16.92
N PRO A 23 -10.36 -3.20 16.05
CA PRO A 23 -9.69 -2.01 15.53
C PRO A 23 -10.65 -1.11 14.75
N ARG A 24 -10.46 0.20 14.90
CA ARG A 24 -11.19 1.19 14.11
C ARG A 24 -10.45 1.46 12.81
N LEU A 25 -11.19 1.56 11.72
CA LEU A 25 -10.67 1.96 10.41
C LEU A 25 -10.59 3.49 10.34
N GLU A 26 -9.42 4.05 10.05
CA GLU A 26 -9.25 5.48 9.72
C GLU A 26 -9.58 5.76 8.25
N PRO A 27 -9.75 7.04 7.85
CA PRO A 27 -9.95 7.40 6.45
C PRO A 27 -8.87 6.81 5.54
N CYS A 28 -9.28 6.31 4.38
CA CYS A 28 -8.38 5.65 3.46
C CYS A 28 -7.50 6.64 2.68
N ILE A 29 -6.37 6.15 2.20
CA ILE A 29 -5.47 6.89 1.31
C ILE A 29 -5.32 6.07 0.03
N GLY A 30 -5.72 6.65 -1.10
CA GLY A 30 -5.49 6.06 -2.40
C GLY A 30 -4.02 6.03 -2.80
N VAL A 31 -3.52 4.88 -3.28
CA VAL A 31 -2.12 4.68 -3.68
C VAL A 31 -2.02 3.85 -4.96
N GLY A 32 -0.85 3.87 -5.61
CA GLY A 32 -0.61 3.13 -6.85
C GLY A 32 -1.07 3.88 -8.09
N SER A 33 -1.02 3.20 -9.24
CA SER A 33 -1.14 3.80 -10.57
C SER A 33 -2.40 4.67 -10.77
N SER A 34 -3.54 4.23 -10.23
CA SER A 34 -4.83 4.94 -10.32
C SER A 34 -4.83 6.30 -9.62
N PHE A 35 -4.00 6.49 -8.57
CA PHE A 35 -3.92 7.73 -7.80
C PHE A 35 -2.65 8.53 -8.08
N GLU A 36 -1.64 7.88 -8.63
CA GLU A 36 -0.41 8.49 -9.12
C GLU A 36 -0.55 9.03 -10.55
N GLY A 37 -1.65 8.72 -11.23
CA GLY A 37 -2.03 9.33 -12.50
C GLY A 37 -1.45 8.67 -13.76
N TRP A 38 -0.93 7.44 -13.64
CA TRP A 38 -0.29 6.72 -14.76
C TRP A 38 -0.92 5.36 -15.06
N SER A 39 -2.15 5.08 -14.61
CA SER A 39 -2.89 3.89 -15.04
C SER A 39 -3.21 3.93 -16.55
N HIS A 40 -3.01 2.81 -17.26
CA HIS A 40 -3.22 2.72 -18.72
C HIS A 40 -4.69 2.56 -19.14
N ARG A 41 -5.43 1.63 -18.50
CA ARG A 41 -6.88 1.42 -18.68
C ARG A 41 -7.56 1.45 -17.32
N VAL A 42 -8.73 2.07 -17.24
CA VAL A 42 -9.50 2.11 -15.99
C VAL A 42 -10.07 0.73 -15.61
N GLU A 43 -10.18 -0.17 -16.59
CA GLU A 43 -10.69 -1.54 -16.44
C GLU A 43 -9.62 -2.51 -15.89
N ASP A 44 -8.36 -2.31 -16.24
CA ASP A 44 -7.24 -3.17 -15.80
C ASP A 44 -6.51 -2.62 -14.56
N ALA A 45 -6.78 -1.36 -14.20
CA ALA A 45 -6.13 -0.72 -13.06
C ALA A 45 -6.80 -1.13 -11.74
N VAL A 46 -6.01 -1.70 -10.83
CA VAL A 46 -6.47 -1.98 -9.47
C VAL A 46 -6.57 -0.67 -8.69
N TYR A 47 -7.76 -0.38 -8.18
CA TYR A 47 -8.02 0.74 -7.27
C TYR A 47 -7.53 0.37 -5.86
N ARG A 48 -6.28 0.73 -5.55
CA ARG A 48 -5.65 0.36 -4.28
C ARG A 48 -5.76 1.46 -3.23
N VAL A 49 -6.26 1.11 -2.05
CA VAL A 49 -6.37 2.04 -0.91
C VAL A 49 -5.67 1.48 0.32
N LEU A 50 -5.01 2.36 1.06
CA LEU A 50 -4.42 2.07 2.37
C LEU A 50 -5.38 2.53 3.46
N VAL A 51 -5.74 1.63 4.38
CA VAL A 51 -6.60 1.92 5.54
C VAL A 51 -5.81 1.71 6.82
N ARG A 52 -5.69 2.75 7.65
CA ARG A 52 -4.98 2.65 8.92
C ARG A 52 -5.87 2.05 10.00
N LEU A 53 -5.30 1.15 10.78
CA LEU A 53 -5.93 0.55 11.94
C LEU A 53 -5.56 1.33 13.20
N LYS A 54 -6.59 1.79 13.91
CA LYS A 54 -6.45 2.38 15.24
C LYS A 54 -6.84 1.34 16.30
N PRO A 55 -6.03 1.14 17.36
CA PRO A 55 -6.38 0.19 18.40
C PRO A 55 -7.68 0.59 19.11
N PRO A 56 -8.50 -0.39 19.54
CA PRO A 56 -9.67 -0.13 20.37
C PRO A 56 -9.24 0.40 21.77
N PRO A 57 -10.17 0.99 22.55
CA PRO A 57 -9.90 1.40 23.91
C PRO A 57 -9.26 0.28 24.76
N GLY A 58 -8.30 0.64 25.61
CA GLY A 58 -7.56 -0.32 26.44
C GLY A 58 -6.48 -1.11 25.70
N HIS A 59 -6.24 -0.84 24.41
CA HIS A 59 -5.21 -1.50 23.61
C HIS A 59 -4.23 -0.48 23.02
N SER A 60 -3.03 -0.95 22.73
CA SER A 60 -2.03 -0.19 21.98
C SER A 60 -1.27 -1.08 21.03
N PHE A 61 -0.97 -0.54 19.85
CA PHE A 61 -0.14 -1.18 18.85
C PHE A 61 1.30 -0.72 19.03
N ARG A 62 2.22 -1.68 19.19
CA ARG A 62 3.66 -1.45 19.27
C ARG A 62 4.30 -2.22 18.13
N LEU A 63 4.73 -1.51 17.10
CA LEU A 63 5.47 -2.11 16.00
C LEU A 63 6.88 -2.48 16.46
N GLN A 64 7.26 -3.72 16.20
CA GLN A 64 8.56 -4.29 16.47
C GLN A 64 9.15 -4.67 15.12
N LEU A 65 10.13 -3.92 14.66
CA LEU A 65 10.81 -4.18 13.40
C LEU A 65 11.81 -5.33 13.61
N GLY A 66 11.87 -6.25 12.64
CA GLY A 66 12.94 -7.24 12.58
C GLY A 66 14.28 -6.58 12.33
N THR A 67 15.34 -7.14 12.91
CA THR A 67 16.72 -6.66 12.73
C THR A 67 17.36 -7.14 11.44
N ASP A 68 16.79 -8.15 10.78
CA ASP A 68 17.51 -9.00 9.83
C ASP A 68 16.99 -8.90 8.37
N GLY A 69 16.50 -7.73 7.94
CA GLY A 69 15.95 -7.56 6.58
C GLY A 69 16.35 -6.26 5.90
N GLU A 70 16.76 -6.33 4.63
CA GLU A 70 16.88 -5.18 3.73
C GLU A 70 15.48 -4.66 3.35
N LEU A 71 15.30 -3.35 3.17
CA LEU A 71 14.05 -2.78 2.61
C LEU A 71 13.82 -3.31 1.19
N PRO A 72 12.58 -3.54 0.71
CA PRO A 72 11.30 -3.27 1.35
C PRO A 72 10.88 -4.48 2.20
N ALA A 73 11.73 -5.51 2.27
CA ALA A 73 11.60 -6.71 3.07
C ALA A 73 12.01 -6.48 4.54
N ARG A 74 11.85 -5.24 5.03
CA ARG A 74 11.81 -4.99 6.47
C ARG A 74 10.46 -5.47 6.96
N HIS A 75 10.52 -6.63 7.58
CA HIS A 75 9.40 -7.28 8.21
C HIS A 75 9.28 -6.77 9.64
N GLY A 76 8.06 -6.43 10.04
CA GLY A 76 7.73 -6.09 11.41
C GLY A 76 6.70 -7.05 11.99
N ARG A 77 6.51 -6.98 13.30
CA ARG A 77 5.36 -7.54 13.99
C ARG A 77 4.69 -6.46 14.81
N VAL A 78 3.37 -6.43 14.79
CA VAL A 78 2.60 -5.47 15.59
C VAL A 78 2.21 -6.14 16.90
N ARG A 79 2.91 -5.81 17.99
CA ARG A 79 2.58 -6.31 19.32
C ARG A 79 1.42 -5.51 19.89
N VAL A 80 0.37 -6.21 20.31
CA VAL A 80 -0.78 -5.64 21.01
C VAL A 80 -0.50 -5.67 22.51
N LYS A 81 -0.55 -4.49 23.15
CA LYS A 81 -0.42 -4.37 24.62
C LYS A 81 -1.68 -3.79 25.21
N LEU A 82 -2.11 -4.35 26.34
CA LEU A 82 -3.18 -3.79 27.15
C LEU A 82 -2.70 -2.54 27.88
N GLN A 83 -3.54 -1.51 27.89
CA GLN A 83 -3.33 -0.27 28.62
C GLN A 83 -4.34 -0.17 29.77
N CYS A 84 -3.91 0.40 30.90
CA CYS A 84 -4.79 0.72 32.00
C CYS A 84 -5.81 1.77 31.56
N MET A 85 -7.10 1.50 31.81
CA MET A 85 -8.21 2.39 31.47
C MET A 85 -8.96 2.90 32.71
N CYS A 86 -8.48 2.66 33.94
CA CYS A 86 -9.20 3.00 35.18
C CYS A 86 -9.66 4.46 35.23
N LYS A 87 -8.85 5.40 34.75
CA LYS A 87 -9.26 6.81 34.70
C LYS A 87 -10.45 7.04 33.77
N ARG A 88 -10.48 6.40 32.60
CA ARG A 88 -11.61 6.50 31.66
C ARG A 88 -12.84 5.78 32.19
N GLU A 89 -12.64 4.60 32.76
CA GLU A 89 -13.70 3.83 33.41
C GLU A 89 -14.40 4.64 34.51
N GLN A 90 -13.64 5.29 35.39
CA GLN A 90 -14.18 6.14 36.45
C GLN A 90 -14.92 7.39 35.93
N LEU A 91 -14.46 7.97 34.82
CA LEU A 91 -14.99 9.23 34.29
C LEU A 91 -16.18 9.03 33.33
N LEU A 92 -16.15 8.00 32.50
CA LEU A 92 -17.11 7.78 31.41
C LEU A 92 -17.93 6.49 31.58
N GLY A 93 -17.44 5.50 32.34
CA GLY A 93 -18.11 4.21 32.54
C GLY A 93 -18.31 3.38 31.26
N ASP A 94 -17.77 3.80 30.12
CA ASP A 94 -18.00 3.21 28.81
C ASP A 94 -17.14 1.97 28.54
N VAL A 95 -16.12 1.74 29.35
CA VAL A 95 -15.18 0.61 29.24
C VAL A 95 -14.73 0.14 30.62
N LEU A 96 -14.41 -1.15 30.75
CA LEU A 96 -13.74 -1.71 31.93
C LEU A 96 -12.23 -1.79 31.72
N CYS A 97 -11.45 -1.61 32.79
CA CYS A 97 -10.01 -1.79 32.75
C CYS A 97 -9.60 -3.27 32.78
N PHE A 98 -9.06 -3.76 31.66
CA PHE A 98 -8.53 -5.13 31.52
C PHE A 98 -7.41 -5.51 32.52
N GLN A 99 -6.70 -4.54 33.10
CA GLN A 99 -5.58 -4.81 34.01
C GLN A 99 -6.00 -5.01 35.46
N HIS A 100 -7.15 -4.46 35.86
CA HIS A 100 -7.55 -4.39 37.28
C HIS A 100 -8.89 -5.08 37.57
N HIS A 101 -9.65 -5.46 36.53
CA HIS A 101 -10.79 -6.37 36.67
C HIS A 101 -10.39 -7.81 36.38
N SER A 102 -11.08 -8.75 37.02
CA SER A 102 -10.89 -10.17 36.72
C SER A 102 -11.36 -10.51 35.31
N TYR A 103 -10.76 -11.54 34.72
CA TYR A 103 -11.10 -12.01 33.37
C TYR A 103 -12.60 -12.30 33.21
N GLU A 104 -13.25 -12.93 34.21
CA GLU A 104 -14.68 -13.23 34.19
C GLU A 104 -15.56 -11.98 34.19
N GLN A 105 -15.17 -10.93 34.94
CA GLN A 105 -15.90 -9.66 34.96
C GLN A 105 -15.85 -8.96 33.61
N VAL A 106 -14.66 -8.95 32.98
CA VAL A 106 -14.44 -8.38 31.65
C VAL A 106 -15.20 -9.16 30.60
N ARG A 107 -15.11 -10.50 30.60
CA ARG A 107 -15.78 -11.38 29.62
C ARG A 107 -17.30 -11.24 29.64
N ARG A 108 -17.90 -11.02 30.81
CA ARG A 108 -19.35 -10.82 30.96
C ARG A 108 -19.82 -9.46 30.43
N HIS A 109 -18.99 -8.44 30.52
CA HIS A 109 -19.31 -7.09 30.05
C HIS A 109 -18.86 -6.82 28.61
N GLN A 110 -17.85 -7.53 28.12
CA GLN A 110 -17.21 -7.29 26.84
C GLN A 110 -17.03 -8.61 26.06
N ARG A 111 -17.55 -8.62 24.83
CA ARG A 111 -17.39 -9.70 23.83
C ARG A 111 -15.90 -10.04 23.59
N PRO A 112 -15.56 -11.20 22.98
CA PRO A 112 -14.18 -11.58 22.68
C PRO A 112 -13.37 -10.40 22.14
N GLY A 113 -12.34 -10.01 22.89
CA GLY A 113 -11.54 -8.83 22.56
C GLY A 113 -10.64 -9.07 21.36
N LEU A 114 -10.04 -7.98 20.87
CA LEU A 114 -9.02 -7.96 19.83
C LEU A 114 -8.01 -9.13 19.90
N LEU A 115 -7.49 -9.43 21.09
CA LEU A 115 -6.48 -10.47 21.32
C LEU A 115 -6.96 -11.87 20.94
N GLN A 116 -8.24 -12.18 21.14
CA GLN A 116 -8.78 -13.50 20.86
C GLN A 116 -9.13 -13.68 19.37
N ILE A 117 -9.59 -12.60 18.72
CA ILE A 117 -10.12 -12.67 17.34
C ILE A 117 -9.01 -12.40 16.32
N LEU A 118 -8.20 -11.37 16.52
CA LEU A 118 -7.27 -10.86 15.50
C LEU A 118 -5.80 -11.06 15.83
N CYS A 119 -5.47 -11.62 16.99
CA CYS A 119 -4.07 -11.87 17.35
C CYS A 119 -3.72 -13.36 17.30
N THR A 120 -2.44 -13.61 17.06
CA THR A 120 -1.77 -14.88 17.33
C THR A 120 -0.74 -14.58 18.42
N ASP A 121 -0.88 -15.25 19.56
CA ASP A 121 -0.27 -14.86 20.84
C ASP A 121 -0.62 -13.41 21.23
N SER A 122 0.37 -12.51 21.19
CA SER A 122 0.22 -11.07 21.46
C SER A 122 0.49 -10.21 20.23
N TYR A 123 0.51 -10.80 19.04
CA TYR A 123 0.80 -10.08 17.79
C TYR A 123 -0.45 -10.03 16.91
N LEU A 124 -0.73 -8.86 16.35
CA LEU A 124 -1.81 -8.68 15.40
C LEU A 124 -1.50 -9.53 14.16
N ASP A 125 -2.38 -10.47 13.88
CA ASP A 125 -2.21 -11.46 12.82
C ASP A 125 -2.81 -10.91 11.53
N VAL A 126 -1.99 -10.83 10.48
CA VAL A 126 -2.36 -10.24 9.20
C VAL A 126 -3.51 -11.01 8.56
N GLU A 127 -3.48 -12.34 8.60
CA GLU A 127 -4.50 -13.16 7.95
C GLU A 127 -5.84 -13.11 8.68
N LYS A 128 -5.82 -13.18 10.02
CA LYS A 128 -7.03 -12.99 10.82
C LYS A 128 -7.62 -11.60 10.60
N THR A 129 -6.77 -10.58 10.50
CA THR A 129 -7.20 -9.20 10.26
C THR A 129 -7.77 -9.02 8.85
N ALA A 130 -7.18 -9.62 7.82
CA ALA A 130 -7.69 -9.59 6.45
C ALA A 130 -9.07 -10.28 6.34
N ARG A 131 -9.20 -11.49 6.90
CA ARG A 131 -10.47 -12.23 6.95
C ARG A 131 -11.55 -11.46 7.71
N TRP A 132 -11.18 -10.82 8.81
CA TRP A 132 -12.09 -9.95 9.57
C TRP A 132 -12.60 -8.78 8.74
N LEU A 133 -11.71 -8.08 8.02
CA LEU A 133 -12.12 -6.98 7.15
C LEU A 133 -13.04 -7.46 6.02
N GLN A 134 -12.73 -8.61 5.41
CA GLN A 134 -13.59 -9.20 4.36
C GLN A 134 -15.01 -9.48 4.88
N LEU A 135 -15.14 -10.01 6.10
CA LEU A 135 -16.46 -10.20 6.73
C LEU A 135 -17.16 -8.86 7.01
N PHE A 136 -16.43 -7.88 7.51
CA PHE A 136 -16.97 -6.54 7.77
C PHE A 136 -17.45 -5.84 6.51
N VAL A 137 -16.70 -5.98 5.41
CA VAL A 137 -17.08 -5.45 4.09
C VAL A 137 -18.37 -6.11 3.60
N ARG A 138 -18.54 -7.42 3.76
CA ARG A 138 -19.81 -8.10 3.41
C ARG A 138 -20.99 -7.53 4.20
N ASN A 139 -20.83 -7.45 5.53
CA ASN A 139 -21.88 -6.92 6.40
C ASN A 139 -22.19 -5.44 6.10
N ALA A 140 -21.17 -4.64 5.78
CA ALA A 140 -21.35 -3.24 5.40
C ALA A 140 -22.03 -3.12 4.04
N TRP A 141 -21.69 -3.99 3.09
CA TRP A 141 -22.30 -4.04 1.78
C TRP A 141 -23.80 -4.34 1.88
N ASP A 142 -24.22 -5.29 2.72
CA ASP A 142 -25.64 -5.60 2.95
C ASP A 142 -26.46 -4.37 3.39
N VAL A 143 -25.83 -3.37 4.02
CA VAL A 143 -26.48 -2.13 4.46
C VAL A 143 -26.57 -1.08 3.36
N ILE A 144 -25.58 -1.02 2.45
CA ILE A 144 -25.47 0.06 1.46
C ILE A 144 -25.84 -0.37 0.04
N ALA A 145 -25.96 -1.68 -0.23
CA ALA A 145 -26.10 -2.25 -1.57
C ALA A 145 -27.31 -1.68 -2.34
N GLU A 146 -28.44 -1.47 -1.66
CA GLU A 146 -29.68 -0.96 -2.30
C GLU A 146 -29.51 0.43 -2.93
N GLN A 147 -28.52 1.20 -2.50
CA GLN A 147 -28.25 2.55 -3.00
C GLN A 147 -27.17 2.59 -4.10
N GLN A 148 -26.62 1.44 -4.49
CA GLN A 148 -25.51 1.35 -5.44
C GLN A 148 -25.94 0.69 -6.76
N ASN A 149 -25.48 1.24 -7.88
CA ASN A 149 -25.73 0.71 -9.23
C ASN A 149 -24.66 -0.32 -9.65
N CYS A 150 -24.26 -1.19 -8.71
CA CYS A 150 -23.28 -2.24 -8.95
C CYS A 150 -23.41 -3.37 -7.95
N GLN A 151 -22.89 -4.54 -8.33
CA GLN A 151 -22.69 -5.68 -7.46
C GLN A 151 -21.26 -5.68 -6.88
N LEU A 152 -21.09 -6.20 -5.67
CA LEU A 152 -19.79 -6.37 -5.02
C LEU A 152 -19.53 -7.85 -4.74
N ALA A 153 -18.40 -8.34 -5.21
CA ALA A 153 -17.87 -9.64 -4.84
C ALA A 153 -16.58 -9.47 -4.03
N VAL A 154 -16.48 -10.15 -2.88
CA VAL A 154 -15.23 -10.22 -2.11
C VAL A 154 -14.42 -11.41 -2.60
N LEU A 155 -13.25 -11.14 -3.19
CA LEU A 155 -12.35 -12.14 -3.75
C LEU A 155 -11.46 -12.77 -2.66
N PRO A 156 -11.01 -14.03 -2.84
CA PRO A 156 -10.09 -14.66 -1.90
C PRO A 156 -8.75 -13.92 -1.85
N SER A 157 -8.35 -13.47 -0.66
CA SER A 157 -6.97 -13.06 -0.37
C SER A 157 -6.66 -13.38 1.09
N SER A 158 -5.42 -13.79 1.36
CA SER A 158 -4.99 -14.14 2.72
C SER A 158 -4.52 -12.93 3.49
N ARG A 159 -4.06 -11.87 2.80
CA ARG A 159 -3.43 -10.73 3.46
C ARG A 159 -4.13 -9.42 3.14
N SER A 160 -4.83 -9.28 2.00
CA SER A 160 -5.59 -8.06 1.69
C SER A 160 -7.10 -8.30 1.65
N CYS A 161 -7.89 -7.24 1.48
CA CYS A 161 -9.31 -7.37 1.14
C CYS A 161 -9.48 -6.94 -0.32
N GLN A 162 -9.60 -7.94 -1.21
CA GLN A 162 -9.79 -7.74 -2.64
C GLN A 162 -11.28 -7.78 -2.97
N LEU A 163 -11.74 -6.80 -3.73
CA LEU A 163 -13.13 -6.63 -4.11
C LEU A 163 -13.21 -6.49 -5.63
N GLN A 164 -14.26 -7.05 -6.21
CA GLN A 164 -14.65 -6.82 -7.59
C GLN A 164 -16.00 -6.12 -7.60
N LEU A 165 -16.04 -4.92 -8.18
CA LEU A 165 -17.25 -4.16 -8.41
C LEU A 165 -17.70 -4.40 -9.85
N THR A 166 -18.94 -4.85 -10.04
CA THR A 166 -19.53 -5.07 -11.37
C THR A 166 -20.71 -4.13 -11.54
N TYR A 167 -20.55 -3.11 -12.37
CA TYR A 167 -21.58 -2.12 -12.66
C TYR A 167 -22.61 -2.69 -13.64
N ASP A 168 -23.83 -2.13 -13.62
CA ASP A 168 -24.92 -2.54 -14.54
C ASP A 168 -24.55 -2.38 -16.02
N SER A 169 -23.57 -1.52 -16.31
CA SER A 169 -22.99 -1.36 -17.65
C SER A 169 -22.11 -2.54 -18.11
N GLY A 170 -21.93 -3.56 -17.28
CA GLY A 170 -20.98 -4.66 -17.49
C GLY A 170 -19.52 -4.32 -17.18
N ARG A 171 -19.23 -3.07 -16.81
CA ARG A 171 -17.88 -2.64 -16.45
C ARG A 171 -17.49 -3.23 -15.09
N THR A 172 -16.30 -3.80 -15.02
CA THR A 172 -15.72 -4.31 -13.77
C THR A 172 -14.60 -3.40 -13.27
N VAL A 173 -14.48 -3.28 -11.95
CA VAL A 173 -13.39 -2.54 -11.28
C VAL A 173 -12.90 -3.37 -10.11
N ASN A 174 -11.60 -3.63 -10.08
CA ASN A 174 -10.96 -4.31 -8.95
C ASN A 174 -10.50 -3.28 -7.92
N VAL A 175 -10.89 -3.47 -6.66
CA VAL A 175 -10.48 -2.66 -5.52
C VAL A 175 -9.65 -3.51 -4.57
N GLU A 176 -8.52 -3.00 -4.12
CA GLU A 176 -7.69 -3.66 -3.11
C GLU A 176 -7.58 -2.75 -1.89
N ILE A 177 -8.13 -3.22 -0.77
CA ILE A 177 -8.00 -2.56 0.53
C ILE A 177 -6.86 -3.23 1.29
N VAL A 178 -5.78 -2.47 1.49
CA VAL A 178 -4.62 -2.90 2.25
C VAL A 178 -4.65 -2.25 3.62
N LEU A 179 -4.56 -3.06 4.67
CA LEU A 179 -4.54 -2.58 6.04
C LEU A 179 -3.11 -2.16 6.44
N GLY A 180 -3.02 -1.10 7.23
CA GLY A 180 -1.75 -0.62 7.77
C GLY A 180 -1.85 -0.22 9.24
N VAL A 181 -0.73 -0.31 9.94
CA VAL A 181 -0.56 0.23 11.29
C VAL A 181 0.49 1.32 11.24
N GLN A 182 0.16 2.52 11.71
CA GLN A 182 1.09 3.66 11.76
C GLN A 182 1.75 3.76 13.13
N GLN A 183 3.08 3.81 13.18
CA GLN A 183 3.84 4.01 14.42
C GLN A 183 4.13 5.49 14.70
N ASP A 184 4.61 6.24 13.70
CA ASP A 184 5.03 7.64 13.84
C ASP A 184 4.35 8.55 12.81
N LYS A 185 4.45 9.88 13.00
CA LYS A 185 3.84 10.91 12.11
C LYS A 185 4.18 10.74 10.62
N LEU A 186 5.35 10.14 10.32
CA LEU A 186 5.87 9.93 8.97
C LEU A 186 5.50 8.57 8.36
N GLY A 187 4.60 7.81 8.98
CA GLY A 187 3.82 6.81 8.25
C GLY A 187 4.62 5.63 7.71
N VAL A 188 5.22 4.83 8.59
CA VAL A 188 5.54 3.44 8.24
C VAL A 188 4.21 2.71 8.17
N PHE A 189 3.77 2.40 6.95
CA PHE A 189 2.68 1.49 6.72
C PHE A 189 3.27 0.11 6.67
N VAL A 190 2.77 -0.74 7.53
CA VAL A 190 3.03 -2.15 7.39
C VAL A 190 1.84 -2.71 6.61
N GLY A 191 2.03 -2.89 5.30
CA GLY A 191 1.02 -3.39 4.38
C GLY A 191 0.92 -4.90 4.47
N SER A 192 -0.28 -5.39 4.28
CA SER A 192 -0.58 -6.81 4.15
C SER A 192 -0.42 -7.29 2.70
N GLN A 193 0.56 -6.76 1.98
CA GLN A 193 0.83 -7.14 0.61
C GLN A 193 1.22 -8.64 0.55
N GLU A 194 0.78 -9.31 -0.50
CA GLU A 194 1.24 -10.66 -0.82
C GLU A 194 2.66 -10.55 -1.39
N ALA A 195 3.66 -10.94 -0.59
CA ALA A 195 4.99 -11.18 -1.10
C ALA A 195 5.67 -12.30 -0.30
N GLU A 196 6.29 -13.20 -1.06
CA GLU A 196 7.08 -14.38 -0.69
C GLU A 196 6.34 -15.49 0.09
N THR A 197 6.35 -16.68 -0.51
CA THR A 197 6.04 -17.93 0.19
C THR A 197 6.97 -18.03 1.40
N ASN A 198 6.42 -18.42 2.57
CA ASN A 198 7.09 -18.63 3.86
C ASN A 198 7.08 -17.48 4.90
N LEU A 199 6.33 -16.38 4.71
CA LEU A 199 6.15 -15.40 5.80
C LEU A 199 5.16 -15.91 6.87
N SER A 200 5.43 -15.60 8.14
CA SER A 200 4.49 -15.90 9.22
C SER A 200 3.20 -15.08 9.08
N SER A 201 2.08 -15.60 9.58
CA SER A 201 0.79 -14.87 9.58
C SER A 201 0.84 -13.57 10.39
N THR A 202 1.79 -13.44 11.33
CA THR A 202 1.99 -12.22 12.15
C THR A 202 3.01 -11.25 11.58
N THR A 203 3.65 -11.59 10.46
CA THR A 203 4.63 -10.73 9.80
C THR A 203 3.88 -9.64 9.05
N TRP A 204 4.28 -8.39 9.19
CA TRP A 204 3.78 -7.26 8.42
C TRP A 204 4.94 -6.69 7.56
N LEU A 205 4.67 -6.23 6.32
CA LEU A 205 5.68 -5.66 5.41
C LEU A 205 5.69 -4.14 5.33
N GLU A 206 6.84 -3.47 5.49
CA GLU A 206 6.91 -2.01 5.25
C GLU A 206 6.58 -1.65 3.79
N SER A 207 5.68 -0.69 3.59
CA SER A 207 5.22 -0.25 2.26
C SER A 207 5.76 1.13 1.90
N CYS A 208 6.30 1.25 0.68
CA CYS A 208 6.75 2.51 0.10
C CYS A 208 5.63 3.30 -0.60
N ALA A 209 4.45 2.71 -0.80
CA ALA A 209 3.41 3.22 -1.70
C ALA A 209 2.92 4.66 -1.37
N LEU A 210 2.82 5.01 -0.09
CA LEU A 210 2.47 6.39 0.30
C LEU A 210 3.56 7.38 -0.14
N HIS A 211 4.82 7.06 0.07
CA HIS A 211 5.93 7.95 -0.26
C HIS A 211 6.14 8.06 -1.77
N GLU A 212 5.85 7.00 -2.52
CA GLU A 212 5.80 7.04 -3.98
C GLU A 212 4.70 7.99 -4.48
N LEU A 213 3.50 7.88 -3.93
CA LEU A 213 2.40 8.82 -4.22
C LEU A 213 2.80 10.27 -3.91
N LEU A 214 3.39 10.51 -2.74
CA LEU A 214 3.82 11.84 -2.33
C LEU A 214 4.94 12.39 -3.24
N PHE A 215 5.83 11.54 -3.73
CA PHE A 215 6.84 11.92 -4.73
C PHE A 215 6.18 12.41 -6.02
N PHE A 216 5.26 11.65 -6.62
CA PHE A 216 4.57 12.09 -7.84
C PHE A 216 3.75 13.37 -7.63
N ARG A 217 3.15 13.56 -6.45
CA ARG A 217 2.51 14.83 -6.09
C ARG A 217 3.51 15.99 -5.99
N CYS A 218 4.73 15.73 -5.52
CA CYS A 218 5.79 16.73 -5.48
C CYS A 218 6.21 17.12 -6.90
N VAL A 219 6.46 16.14 -7.76
CA VAL A 219 6.78 16.34 -9.18
C VAL A 219 5.68 17.14 -9.88
N ALA A 220 4.41 16.76 -9.70
CA ALA A 220 3.29 17.45 -10.34
C ALA A 220 3.15 18.93 -9.95
N ARG A 221 3.63 19.34 -8.77
CA ARG A 221 3.66 20.75 -8.35
C ARG A 221 4.79 21.55 -8.99
N GLN A 222 5.87 20.88 -9.39
CA GLN A 222 7.07 21.52 -9.93
C GLN A 222 7.15 21.43 -11.47
N ALA A 223 6.50 20.43 -12.06
CA ALA A 223 6.52 20.18 -13.48
C ALA A 223 5.74 21.25 -14.27
N PRO A 224 6.17 21.58 -15.50
CA PRO A 224 5.41 22.42 -16.41
C PRO A 224 3.99 21.90 -16.65
N GLN A 225 3.06 22.80 -16.97
CA GLN A 225 1.72 22.39 -17.38
C GLN A 225 1.79 21.49 -18.63
N GLY A 226 1.08 20.37 -18.59
CA GLY A 226 1.09 19.39 -19.68
C GLY A 226 2.38 18.58 -19.76
N SER A 227 3.16 18.48 -18.67
CA SER A 227 4.36 17.65 -18.65
C SER A 227 4.09 16.19 -19.03
N CYS A 228 5.03 15.55 -19.73
CA CYS A 228 4.85 14.24 -20.33
C CYS A 228 5.25 13.05 -19.44
N HIS A 229 5.77 13.26 -18.23
CA HIS A 229 6.35 12.20 -17.40
C HIS A 229 5.39 11.02 -17.10
N LEU A 230 4.12 11.31 -16.76
CA LEU A 230 3.12 10.25 -16.54
C LEU A 230 2.70 9.58 -17.84
N THR A 231 2.62 10.34 -18.94
CA THR A 231 2.34 9.80 -20.27
C THR A 231 3.45 8.87 -20.74
N CYS A 232 4.72 9.19 -20.47
CA CYS A 232 5.84 8.30 -20.73
C CYS A 232 5.68 6.98 -19.98
N LEU A 233 5.41 7.05 -18.67
CA LEU A 233 5.23 5.88 -17.83
C LEU A 233 4.04 5.02 -18.31
N GLN A 234 2.90 5.64 -18.64
CA GLN A 234 1.73 4.97 -19.22
C GLN A 234 2.07 4.21 -20.50
N LEU A 235 2.70 4.88 -21.47
CA LEU A 235 3.07 4.27 -22.74
C LEU A 235 4.05 3.12 -22.55
N LEU A 236 5.05 3.27 -21.69
CA LEU A 236 6.01 2.20 -21.41
C LEU A 236 5.35 1.01 -20.74
N THR A 237 4.47 1.23 -19.76
CA THR A 237 3.73 0.13 -19.12
C THR A 237 2.81 -0.62 -20.09
N TYR A 238 2.31 0.07 -21.11
CA TYR A 238 1.53 -0.55 -22.18
C TYR A 238 2.41 -1.35 -23.15
N LEU A 239 3.47 -0.73 -23.66
CA LEU A 239 4.38 -1.33 -24.64
C LEU A 239 5.12 -2.55 -24.07
N LEU A 240 5.42 -2.53 -22.77
CA LEU A 240 6.13 -3.60 -22.05
C LEU A 240 5.18 -4.46 -21.20
N GLY A 241 3.87 -4.45 -21.48
CA GLY A 241 2.87 -5.15 -20.66
C GLY A 241 3.15 -6.64 -20.45
N ASP A 242 3.70 -7.32 -21.47
CA ASP A 242 4.06 -8.75 -21.44
C ASP A 242 5.55 -8.99 -21.13
N SER A 243 6.30 -7.94 -20.80
CA SER A 243 7.72 -8.01 -20.48
C SER A 243 7.96 -8.64 -19.10
N VAL A 244 9.17 -9.15 -18.91
CA VAL A 244 9.72 -9.48 -17.58
C VAL A 244 9.77 -8.23 -16.68
N LEU A 245 9.91 -7.04 -17.27
CA LEU A 245 9.95 -5.79 -16.52
C LEU A 245 8.56 -5.40 -16.02
N SER A 246 8.32 -5.64 -14.72
CA SER A 246 7.10 -5.15 -14.06
C SER A 246 6.95 -3.62 -14.13
N PRO A 247 5.70 -3.10 -14.02
CA PRO A 247 5.44 -1.67 -13.90
C PRO A 247 6.20 -0.97 -12.75
N ALA A 248 6.56 -1.71 -11.69
CA ALA A 248 7.35 -1.17 -10.59
C ALA A 248 8.80 -0.82 -11.02
N HIS A 249 9.40 -1.59 -11.94
CA HIS A 249 10.72 -1.26 -12.49
C HIS A 249 10.66 0.01 -13.35
N LEU A 250 9.65 0.13 -14.22
CA LEU A 250 9.43 1.30 -15.08
C LEU A 250 9.18 2.56 -14.24
N LYS A 251 8.35 2.43 -13.20
CA LYS A 251 8.08 3.49 -12.22
C LYS A 251 9.37 3.93 -11.54
N THR A 252 10.16 2.98 -11.01
CA THR A 252 11.41 3.28 -10.32
C THR A 252 12.42 4.01 -11.22
N ALA A 253 12.59 3.55 -12.46
CA ALA A 253 13.46 4.22 -13.43
C ALA A 253 12.99 5.64 -13.75
N THR A 254 11.68 5.82 -13.95
CA THR A 254 11.08 7.15 -14.18
C THR A 254 11.32 8.08 -13.00
N MET A 255 11.16 7.59 -11.75
CA MET A 255 11.40 8.39 -10.55
C MET A 255 12.86 8.84 -10.45
N HIS A 256 13.83 7.97 -10.77
CA HIS A 256 15.25 8.37 -10.83
C HIS A 256 15.47 9.47 -11.86
N LEU A 257 14.98 9.30 -13.09
CA LEU A 257 15.16 10.32 -14.14
C LEU A 257 14.49 11.66 -13.79
N LEU A 258 13.36 11.63 -13.07
CA LEU A 258 12.68 12.83 -12.58
C LEU A 258 13.53 13.64 -11.59
N THR A 259 14.54 13.03 -10.96
CA THR A 259 15.52 13.74 -10.10
C THR A 259 16.80 14.14 -10.84
N LEU A 260 17.14 13.46 -11.94
CA LEU A 260 18.34 13.74 -12.72
C LEU A 260 18.15 14.88 -13.73
N LEU A 261 16.91 15.12 -14.17
CA LEU A 261 16.56 16.14 -15.15
C LEU A 261 15.73 17.25 -14.51
N PRO A 262 15.99 18.52 -14.86
CA PRO A 262 15.19 19.61 -14.31
C PRO A 262 13.74 19.53 -14.80
N PRO A 263 12.75 20.06 -14.03
CA PRO A 263 11.33 19.96 -14.40
C PRO A 263 11.00 20.49 -15.80
N SER A 264 11.73 21.50 -16.28
CA SER A 264 11.58 22.08 -17.63
C SER A 264 11.84 21.09 -18.78
N GLU A 265 12.59 20.01 -18.54
CA GLU A 265 12.89 19.01 -19.57
C GLU A 265 11.74 18.04 -19.84
N TRP A 266 10.70 18.06 -18.98
CA TRP A 266 9.54 17.18 -19.07
C TRP A 266 8.37 17.77 -19.84
N CYS A 267 8.59 18.82 -20.63
CA CYS A 267 7.58 19.41 -21.51
C CYS A 267 7.04 18.40 -22.54
N ARG A 268 5.82 18.63 -23.02
CA ARG A 268 5.11 17.72 -23.96
C ARG A 268 5.88 17.49 -25.27
N GLU A 269 6.64 18.49 -25.72
CA GLU A 269 7.43 18.47 -26.95
C GLU A 269 8.57 17.45 -26.87
N HIS A 270 9.02 17.12 -25.66
CA HIS A 270 10.11 16.17 -25.44
C HIS A 270 9.63 14.74 -25.19
N LEU A 271 8.34 14.43 -25.34
CA LEU A 271 7.75 13.11 -25.02
C LEU A 271 8.58 11.93 -25.55
N LEU A 272 8.92 11.94 -26.85
CA LEU A 272 9.68 10.86 -27.49
C LEU A 272 11.11 10.76 -26.93
N GLN A 273 11.75 11.91 -26.68
CA GLN A 273 13.08 11.94 -26.07
C GLN A 273 13.04 11.40 -24.64
N ARG A 274 12.04 11.77 -23.84
CA ARG A 274 11.87 11.28 -22.46
C ARG A 274 11.61 9.77 -22.44
N LEU A 275 10.83 9.22 -23.39
CA LEU A 275 10.64 7.77 -23.56
C LEU A 275 11.98 7.06 -23.81
N ARG A 276 12.78 7.58 -24.76
CA ARG A 276 14.11 7.02 -25.08
C ARG A 276 15.05 7.08 -23.89
N ASP A 277 15.04 8.17 -23.14
CA ASP A 277 15.91 8.34 -21.97
C ASP A 277 15.53 7.34 -20.86
N ILE A 278 14.24 7.06 -20.64
CA ILE A 278 13.79 6.01 -19.70
C ILE A 278 14.24 4.62 -20.15
N LEU A 279 14.04 4.29 -21.43
CA LEU A 279 14.49 3.00 -21.99
C LEU A 279 16.01 2.86 -21.88
N HIS A 280 16.77 3.92 -22.18
CA HIS A 280 18.22 3.95 -22.08
C HIS A 280 18.70 3.75 -20.64
N TYR A 281 18.09 4.45 -19.69
CA TYR A 281 18.39 4.29 -18.27
C TYR A 281 18.15 2.84 -17.81
N LEU A 282 17.00 2.25 -18.17
CA LEU A 282 16.69 0.85 -17.87
C LEU A 282 17.67 -0.13 -18.51
N HIS A 283 18.05 0.11 -19.76
CA HIS A 283 19.04 -0.70 -20.47
C HIS A 283 20.39 -0.70 -19.72
N ARG A 284 20.85 0.48 -19.29
CA ARG A 284 22.07 0.63 -18.46
C ARG A 284 21.94 -0.12 -17.14
N CYS A 285 20.82 0.05 -16.43
CA CYS A 285 20.55 -0.68 -15.19
C CYS A 285 20.59 -2.21 -15.37
N LEU A 286 20.08 -2.73 -16.49
CA LEU A 286 20.12 -4.17 -16.78
C LEU A 286 21.53 -4.66 -17.09
N GLN A 287 22.32 -3.88 -17.86
CA GLN A 287 23.73 -4.18 -18.12
C GLN A 287 24.54 -4.26 -16.82
N GLU A 288 24.33 -3.28 -15.93
CA GLU A 288 24.99 -3.17 -14.64
C GLU A 288 24.37 -4.10 -13.57
N ARG A 289 23.23 -4.73 -13.89
CA ARG A 289 22.41 -5.58 -13.01
C ARG A 289 21.99 -4.87 -11.72
N GLN A 290 21.78 -3.57 -11.80
CA GLN A 290 21.47 -2.72 -10.67
C GLN A 290 20.37 -1.73 -11.04
N LEU A 291 19.22 -1.89 -10.39
CA LEU A 291 18.17 -0.88 -10.33
C LEU A 291 17.83 -0.65 -8.87
N HIS A 292 18.40 0.40 -8.27
CA HIS A 292 18.14 0.70 -6.88
C HIS A 292 16.72 1.25 -6.67
N HIS A 293 16.04 0.83 -5.62
CA HIS A 293 14.73 1.35 -5.26
C HIS A 293 14.80 2.84 -4.93
N PHE A 294 13.92 3.63 -5.53
CA PHE A 294 14.07 5.08 -5.54
C PHE A 294 14.05 5.73 -4.14
N LEU A 295 13.22 5.24 -3.22
CA LEU A 295 13.04 5.87 -1.89
C LEU A 295 13.97 5.33 -0.78
N VAL A 296 14.75 4.29 -1.06
CA VAL A 296 15.46 3.50 -0.03
C VAL A 296 16.96 3.68 -0.22
N GLY A 297 17.63 4.25 0.77
CA GLY A 297 19.07 4.52 0.72
C GLY A 297 19.48 5.52 -0.36
N ASN A 298 18.53 6.30 -0.87
CA ASN A 298 18.77 7.26 -1.95
C ASN A 298 18.81 8.69 -1.41
N GLU A 299 19.98 9.31 -1.47
CA GLU A 299 20.19 10.69 -1.03
C GLU A 299 19.63 11.74 -2.01
N GLN A 300 19.28 11.34 -3.23
CA GLN A 300 18.72 12.22 -4.27
C GLN A 300 17.21 12.46 -4.15
N VAL A 301 16.55 11.84 -3.16
CA VAL A 301 15.13 12.09 -2.92
C VAL A 301 14.92 13.55 -2.48
N PRO A 302 13.96 14.29 -3.08
CA PRO A 302 13.72 15.69 -2.72
C PRO A 302 13.48 15.89 -1.23
N ARG A 303 14.13 16.89 -0.62
CA ARG A 303 14.05 17.15 0.84
C ARG A 303 12.65 17.54 1.30
N GLU A 304 11.82 18.05 0.39
CA GLU A 304 10.40 18.34 0.62
C GLU A 304 9.60 17.06 0.94
N LEU A 305 10.08 15.90 0.49
CA LEU A 305 9.50 14.60 0.81
C LEU A 305 10.11 14.10 2.12
N SER A 306 9.38 14.28 3.22
CA SER A 306 9.79 13.74 4.53
C SER A 306 9.74 12.22 4.53
N LEU A 307 10.91 11.57 4.38
CA LEU A 307 11.04 10.12 4.43
C LEU A 307 11.23 9.60 5.87
N PRO A 308 10.77 8.38 6.18
CA PRO A 308 11.11 7.70 7.42
C PRO A 308 12.63 7.58 7.59
N ALA A 309 13.13 7.75 8.82
CA ALA A 309 14.57 7.65 9.11
C ALA A 309 15.17 6.29 8.67
N ALA A 310 14.38 5.22 8.75
CA ALA A 310 14.80 3.91 8.29
C ALA A 310 15.06 3.84 6.78
N PHE A 311 14.30 4.59 5.96
CA PHE A 311 14.52 4.62 4.51
C PHE A 311 15.80 5.36 4.17
N GLN A 312 16.10 6.42 4.91
CA GLN A 312 17.32 7.22 4.73
C GLN A 312 18.58 6.47 5.20
N ALA A 313 18.49 5.73 6.31
CA ALA A 313 19.63 5.02 6.89
C ALA A 313 19.91 3.64 6.26
N ALA A 314 19.01 3.14 5.42
CA ALA A 314 19.17 1.83 4.78
C ALA A 314 20.19 1.88 3.63
N SER A 315 20.85 0.75 3.38
CA SER A 315 21.63 0.57 2.16
C SER A 315 20.71 0.60 0.93
N PRO A 316 21.18 1.11 -0.23
CA PRO A 316 20.42 1.08 -1.48
C PRO A 316 19.96 -0.34 -1.82
N LEU A 317 18.65 -0.54 -1.89
CA LEU A 317 18.05 -1.83 -2.25
C LEU A 317 18.11 -2.01 -3.77
N ASN A 318 18.70 -3.10 -4.27
CA ASN A 318 18.66 -3.44 -5.69
C ASN A 318 17.44 -4.31 -6.06
N LEU A 319 16.53 -3.78 -6.87
CA LEU A 319 15.35 -4.49 -7.37
C LEU A 319 15.67 -5.63 -8.34
N PHE A 320 16.81 -5.57 -9.03
CA PHE A 320 17.23 -6.61 -9.99
C PHE A 320 17.92 -7.81 -9.33
N GLN A 321 18.17 -7.78 -8.01
CA GLN A 321 18.82 -8.87 -7.30
C GLN A 321 18.06 -10.21 -7.44
N ARG A 322 16.73 -10.15 -7.57
CA ARG A 322 15.85 -11.33 -7.71
C ARG A 322 15.54 -11.71 -9.16
N LEU A 323 15.94 -10.88 -10.12
CA LEU A 323 15.71 -11.16 -11.54
C LEU A 323 16.73 -12.20 -12.01
N ALA A 324 16.28 -13.41 -12.35
CA ALA A 324 17.18 -14.46 -12.84
C ALA A 324 17.87 -14.03 -14.16
N ARG A 325 19.03 -14.65 -14.45
CA ARG A 325 19.87 -14.27 -15.61
C ARG A 325 19.15 -14.37 -16.96
N GLU A 326 18.33 -15.39 -17.14
CA GLU A 326 17.56 -15.61 -18.38
C GLU A 326 16.49 -14.52 -18.59
N PRO A 327 15.61 -14.23 -17.62
CA PRO A 327 14.69 -13.09 -17.70
C PRO A 327 15.38 -11.73 -17.91
N GLN A 328 16.58 -11.51 -17.35
CA GLN A 328 17.35 -10.29 -17.60
C GLN A 328 17.79 -10.17 -19.07
N ALA A 329 18.29 -11.27 -19.66
CA ALA A 329 18.70 -11.29 -21.06
C ALA A 329 17.51 -11.08 -22.00
N GLN A 330 16.33 -11.59 -21.65
CA GLN A 330 15.09 -11.33 -22.36
C GLN A 330 14.69 -9.85 -22.30
N ALA A 331 14.65 -9.26 -21.10
CA ALA A 331 14.33 -7.84 -20.91
C ALA A 331 15.28 -6.93 -21.71
N LEU A 332 16.57 -7.27 -21.76
CA LEU A 332 17.54 -6.51 -22.55
C LEU A 332 17.22 -6.53 -24.05
N ARG A 333 16.83 -7.69 -24.60
CA ARG A 333 16.45 -7.81 -26.02
C ARG A 333 15.19 -7.01 -26.35
N GLU A 334 14.17 -7.07 -25.48
CA GLU A 334 12.92 -6.33 -25.64
C GLU A 334 13.16 -4.81 -25.64
N LEU A 335 13.99 -4.32 -24.72
CA LEU A 335 14.35 -2.90 -24.68
C LEU A 335 15.12 -2.45 -25.93
N THR A 336 16.07 -3.25 -26.42
CA THR A 336 16.81 -2.92 -27.65
C THR A 336 15.86 -2.80 -28.84
N GLN A 337 14.91 -3.74 -28.99
CA GLN A 337 13.92 -3.69 -30.07
C GLN A 337 13.04 -2.43 -30.02
N LEU A 338 12.65 -1.97 -28.83
CA LEU A 338 11.87 -0.74 -28.68
C LEU A 338 12.69 0.53 -28.88
N GLN A 339 14.02 0.49 -28.70
CA GLN A 339 14.89 1.62 -29.01
C GLN A 339 15.13 1.79 -30.51
N ASP A 340 15.07 0.69 -31.27
CA ASP A 340 15.27 0.66 -32.71
C ASP A 340 13.99 0.98 -33.52
N GLN A 341 12.82 1.04 -32.85
CA GLN A 341 11.52 1.47 -33.40
C GLN A 341 11.27 2.97 -33.14
#